data_AF-A0A2W7AM95-F1
#
_entry.id   AF-A0A2W7AM95-F1
#
_cell.length_a   1.000
_cell.length_b   1.000
_cell.length_c   1.000
_cell.angle_alpha   90.00
_cell.angle_beta   90.00
_cell.angle_gamma   90.00
#
_symmetry.space_group_name_H-M   'P 1'
#
loop_
_entity.id
_entity.type
_entity.pdbx_description
1 polymer ?
#
loop_
_entity_poly.entity_id
_entity_poly.type
_entity_poly.pdbx_seq_one_letter_code
_entity_poly.pdbx_strand_id
1 'polypeptide(L)'
;MSSADKSSDKPFLSVQTIVLAEIGWAVSALLFFLLFGVTAQGEVRPLWYSLGTSIFEAVAFLVASLLCFRNWRSSQIVSGRGVWLGIGLGMFFYFLGNLLFSYWELGLGLEAAVSPADFFFVLTYVFLLWGMFQAVFSRRLNLELWQKGVIVAIAIVGIAIAILLSTAKPAEQPTARLDLGYAAEASALKAIPGFPLEGSVRTLFSTAQTLEFPAFNFAAMTESSWAPMVAAQPAPAESPPSQAPEWAIGLEQQLKPLELPLNWFYLLCDVLLLVLATTLLLAFWGGRFSQSWRMIAAAAFSLYIADIWFKYATTILTDYKSGGLPEVFWVFSGVLFGIGAALEYDLSSRSRRAGSRRRA
;
A
#
# COMPACT_ATOMS: atom_id res chain seq x y z
N MET A 1 -15.79 48.19 -30.60
CA MET A 1 -14.69 47.64 -29.78
C MET A 1 -15.14 47.60 -28.34
N SER A 2 -15.32 46.40 -27.78
CA SER A 2 -15.03 46.12 -26.37
C SER A 2 -15.08 44.61 -26.19
N SER A 3 -13.93 43.98 -26.46
CA SER A 3 -13.65 42.61 -26.04
C SER A 3 -13.50 42.65 -24.52
N ALA A 4 -14.60 42.49 -23.80
CA ALA A 4 -14.54 42.17 -22.38
C ALA A 4 -14.09 40.72 -22.28
N ASP A 5 -12.80 40.55 -22.03
CA ASP A 5 -12.13 39.28 -21.85
C ASP A 5 -12.91 38.39 -20.89
N LYS A 6 -13.32 37.25 -21.43
CA LYS A 6 -13.91 36.15 -20.71
C LYS A 6 -12.78 35.51 -19.91
N SER A 7 -12.49 36.02 -18.72
CA SER A 7 -11.61 35.36 -17.75
C SER A 7 -12.28 34.05 -17.32
N SER A 8 -12.06 33.01 -18.11
CA SER A 8 -12.37 31.64 -17.74
C SER A 8 -11.46 31.31 -16.57
N ASP A 9 -11.96 31.46 -15.34
CA ASP A 9 -11.36 30.90 -14.13
C ASP A 9 -11.12 29.41 -14.37
N LYS A 10 -9.90 29.07 -14.79
CA LYS A 10 -9.47 27.68 -14.90
C LYS A 10 -9.37 27.18 -13.47
N PRO A 11 -10.07 26.10 -13.09
CA PRO A 11 -9.90 25.52 -11.76
C PRO A 11 -8.41 25.20 -11.56
N PHE A 12 -7.89 25.58 -10.39
CA PHE A 12 -6.46 25.64 -10.08
C PHE A 12 -5.72 24.29 -10.30
N LEU A 13 -6.44 23.16 -10.33
CA LEU A 13 -5.97 21.86 -10.83
C LEU A 13 -7.14 21.11 -11.51
N SER A 14 -6.92 20.59 -12.72
CA SER A 14 -7.90 19.72 -13.38
C SER A 14 -7.98 18.38 -12.66
N VAL A 15 -9.18 17.80 -12.55
CA VAL A 15 -9.39 16.45 -11.98
C VAL A 15 -8.55 15.42 -12.72
N GLN A 16 -8.42 15.53 -14.04
CA GLN A 16 -7.57 14.67 -14.84
C GLN A 16 -6.09 14.74 -14.40
N THR A 17 -5.60 15.95 -14.08
CA THR A 17 -4.23 16.13 -13.58
C THR A 17 -4.04 15.46 -12.23
N ILE A 18 -5.03 15.58 -11.33
CA ILE A 18 -4.98 14.91 -10.01
C ILE A 18 -4.94 13.40 -10.21
N VAL A 19 -5.84 12.84 -11.02
CA VAL A 19 -5.87 11.39 -11.27
C VAL A 19 -4.58 10.88 -11.91
N LEU A 20 -4.02 11.61 -12.88
CA LEU A 20 -2.73 11.24 -13.48
C LEU A 20 -1.57 11.34 -12.50
N ALA A 21 -1.54 12.34 -11.62
CA ALA A 21 -0.52 12.48 -10.59
C ALA A 21 -0.59 11.33 -9.57
N GLU A 22 -1.79 10.98 -9.13
CA GLU A 22 -2.08 9.85 -8.22
C GLU A 22 -1.65 8.51 -8.83
N ILE A 23 -2.01 8.25 -10.10
CA ILE A 23 -1.55 7.05 -10.83
C ILE A 23 -0.02 7.05 -10.97
N GLY A 24 0.58 8.20 -11.32
CA GLY A 24 2.02 8.36 -11.40
C GLY A 24 2.72 8.07 -10.06
N TRP A 25 2.12 8.47 -8.95
CA TRP A 25 2.62 8.20 -7.60
C TRP A 25 2.57 6.70 -7.28
N ALA A 26 1.44 6.03 -7.54
CA ALA A 26 1.32 4.59 -7.35
C ALA A 26 2.30 3.78 -8.21
N VAL A 27 2.47 4.13 -9.48
CA VAL A 27 3.44 3.46 -10.37
C VAL A 27 4.86 3.69 -9.88
N SER A 28 5.19 4.92 -9.45
CA SER A 28 6.51 5.24 -8.92
C SER A 28 6.81 4.46 -7.64
N ALA A 29 5.83 4.35 -6.73
CA ALA A 29 5.94 3.52 -5.53
C ALA A 29 6.14 2.05 -5.89
N LEU A 30 5.32 1.49 -6.79
CA LEU A 30 5.47 0.10 -7.23
C LEU A 30 6.86 -0.18 -7.82
N LEU A 31 7.35 0.70 -8.70
CA LEU A 31 8.69 0.56 -9.25
C LEU A 31 9.75 0.68 -8.16
N PHE A 32 9.59 1.56 -7.18
CA PHE A 32 10.51 1.68 -6.05
C PHE A 32 10.59 0.38 -5.24
N PHE A 33 9.45 -0.22 -4.88
CA PHE A 33 9.40 -1.50 -4.17
C PHE A 33 9.99 -2.65 -5.02
N LEU A 34 9.72 -2.69 -6.32
CA LEU A 34 10.21 -3.75 -7.20
C LEU A 34 11.72 -3.66 -7.47
N LEU A 35 12.24 -2.45 -7.66
CA LEU A 35 13.65 -2.24 -8.00
C LEU A 35 14.56 -2.29 -6.78
N PHE A 36 14.07 -1.90 -5.60
CA PHE A 36 14.89 -1.70 -4.41
C PHE A 36 14.48 -2.55 -3.20
N GLY A 37 13.38 -3.30 -3.27
CA GLY A 37 12.86 -4.09 -2.14
C GLY A 37 13.53 -5.44 -1.91
N VAL A 38 14.36 -5.90 -2.85
CA VAL A 38 15.12 -7.15 -2.74
C VAL A 38 16.42 -6.90 -1.98
N THR A 39 16.59 -7.56 -0.83
CA THR A 39 17.86 -7.60 -0.09
C THR A 39 18.46 -8.99 -0.12
N ALA A 40 19.79 -9.07 -0.14
CA ALA A 40 20.50 -10.34 -0.01
C ALA A 40 20.23 -10.98 1.35
N GLN A 41 20.31 -12.31 1.43
CA GLN A 41 20.07 -13.03 2.69
C GLN A 41 21.02 -12.54 3.79
N GLY A 42 20.45 -12.12 4.92
CA GLY A 42 21.20 -11.63 6.08
C GLY A 42 21.52 -10.13 6.06
N GLU A 43 21.26 -9.41 4.97
CA GLU A 43 21.46 -7.96 4.93
C GLU A 43 20.25 -7.19 5.46
N VAL A 44 20.52 -6.12 6.21
CA VAL A 44 19.51 -5.17 6.69
C VAL A 44 19.13 -4.25 5.53
N ARG A 45 17.82 -3.97 5.37
CA ARG A 45 17.36 -2.97 4.41
C ARG A 45 17.98 -1.61 4.70
N PRO A 46 18.44 -0.88 3.68
CA PRO A 46 19.08 0.40 3.90
C PRO A 46 18.03 1.44 4.35
N LEU A 47 18.43 2.35 5.24
CA LEU A 47 17.54 3.36 5.83
C LEU A 47 16.82 4.22 4.78
N TRP A 48 17.50 4.58 3.68
CA TRP A 48 16.89 5.37 2.61
C TRP A 48 15.72 4.64 1.93
N TYR A 49 15.75 3.30 1.88
CA TYR A 49 14.68 2.51 1.31
C TYR A 49 13.45 2.55 2.21
N SER A 50 13.63 2.24 3.50
CA SER A 50 12.55 2.30 4.49
C SER A 50 11.97 3.70 4.62
N LEU A 51 12.82 4.74 4.60
CA LEU A 51 12.35 6.13 4.57
C LEU A 51 11.56 6.43 3.29
N GLY A 52 12.02 5.91 2.15
CA GLY A 52 11.34 6.05 0.87
C GLY A 52 9.94 5.43 0.87
N THR A 53 9.80 4.19 1.37
CA THR A 53 8.50 3.51 1.48
C THR A 53 7.55 4.28 2.40
N SER A 54 8.04 4.74 3.56
CA SER A 54 7.27 5.60 4.48
C SER A 54 6.82 6.90 3.82
N ILE A 55 7.68 7.56 3.02
CA ILE A 55 7.32 8.79 2.31
C ILE A 55 6.23 8.53 1.26
N PHE A 56 6.36 7.46 0.47
CA PHE A 56 5.35 7.09 -0.54
C PHE A 56 3.96 6.92 0.08
N GLU A 57 3.90 6.21 1.19
CA GLU A 57 2.68 5.96 1.92
C GLU A 57 2.13 7.23 2.58
N ALA A 58 2.96 7.96 3.34
CA ALA A 58 2.55 9.17 4.05
C ALA A 58 1.99 10.23 3.08
N VAL A 59 2.65 10.46 1.95
CA VAL A 59 2.18 11.41 0.93
C VAL A 59 0.85 10.97 0.33
N ALA A 60 0.67 9.68 0.03
CA ALA A 60 -0.57 9.17 -0.54
C ALA A 60 -1.77 9.43 0.39
N PHE A 61 -1.63 9.11 1.68
CA PHE A 61 -2.70 9.34 2.66
C PHE A 61 -2.93 10.83 2.96
N LEU A 62 -1.88 11.64 2.99
CA LEU A 62 -2.01 13.09 3.16
C LEU A 62 -2.78 13.72 1.99
N VAL A 63 -2.41 13.40 0.75
CA VAL A 63 -3.10 13.93 -0.44
C VAL A 63 -4.55 13.47 -0.46
N ALA A 64 -4.82 12.19 -0.18
CA ALA A 64 -6.17 11.66 -0.06
C ALA A 64 -7.01 12.41 0.97
N SER A 65 -6.43 12.68 2.15
CA SER A 65 -7.07 13.45 3.21
C SER A 65 -7.42 14.88 2.76
N LEU A 66 -6.48 15.59 2.13
CA LEU A 66 -6.69 16.95 1.62
C LEU A 66 -7.80 17.00 0.56
N LEU A 67 -7.85 16.02 -0.35
CA LEU A 67 -8.90 15.90 -1.36
C LEU A 67 -10.27 15.58 -0.73
N CYS A 68 -10.31 14.76 0.32
CA CYS A 68 -11.52 14.50 1.09
C CYS A 68 -12.01 15.75 1.84
N PHE A 69 -11.11 16.52 2.46
CA PHE A 69 -11.48 17.78 3.12
C PHE A 69 -11.98 18.84 2.14
N ARG A 70 -11.43 18.89 0.93
CA ARG A 70 -11.98 19.71 -0.16
C ARG A 70 -13.44 19.32 -0.44
N ASN A 71 -13.75 18.03 -0.50
CA ASN A 71 -15.10 17.54 -0.71
C ASN A 71 -16.01 17.89 0.48
N TRP A 72 -15.57 17.70 1.71
CA TRP A 72 -16.33 18.09 2.91
C TRP A 72 -16.71 19.58 2.94
N ARG A 73 -15.80 20.46 2.55
CA ARG A 73 -16.04 21.91 2.48
C ARG A 73 -17.01 22.30 1.37
N SER A 74 -17.16 21.47 0.35
CA SER A 74 -18.07 21.74 -0.75
C SER A 74 -19.53 21.45 -0.38
N SER A 75 -20.38 22.47 -0.46
CA SER A 75 -21.85 22.34 -0.30
C SER A 75 -22.52 21.57 -1.45
N GLN A 76 -21.74 21.14 -2.44
CA GLN A 76 -22.22 20.64 -3.71
C GLN A 76 -22.10 19.13 -3.86
N ILE A 77 -21.48 18.45 -2.89
CA ILE A 77 -21.17 17.03 -2.97
C ILE A 77 -22.44 16.18 -2.84
N VAL A 78 -22.65 15.32 -3.84
CA VAL A 78 -23.83 14.45 -3.91
C VAL A 78 -23.82 13.39 -2.81
N SER A 79 -22.64 12.88 -2.45
CA SER A 79 -22.51 11.86 -1.40
C SER A 79 -22.68 12.37 0.02
N GLY A 80 -22.84 13.68 0.23
CA GLY A 80 -22.98 14.28 1.55
C GLY A 80 -21.64 14.65 2.19
N ARG A 81 -21.65 15.78 2.91
CA ARG A 81 -20.44 16.36 3.50
C ARG A 81 -19.88 15.53 4.66
N GLY A 82 -20.76 14.92 5.46
CA GLY A 82 -20.38 14.10 6.62
C GLY A 82 -19.58 12.85 6.24
N VAL A 83 -19.93 12.23 5.10
CA VAL A 83 -19.20 11.09 4.54
C VAL A 83 -17.74 11.43 4.28
N TRP A 84 -17.48 12.52 3.55
CA TRP A 84 -16.12 12.95 3.21
C TRP A 84 -15.34 13.52 4.38
N LEU A 85 -16.02 14.06 5.39
CA LEU A 85 -15.37 14.42 6.65
C LEU A 85 -14.85 13.17 7.37
N GLY A 86 -15.69 12.13 7.51
CA GLY A 86 -15.28 10.88 8.14
C GLY A 86 -14.13 10.21 7.40
N ILE A 87 -14.25 10.04 6.07
CA ILE A 87 -13.17 9.46 5.25
C ILE A 87 -11.90 10.32 5.34
N GLY A 88 -12.01 11.65 5.22
CA GLY A 88 -10.86 12.56 5.28
C GLY A 88 -10.15 12.59 6.62
N LEU A 89 -10.89 12.54 7.73
CA LEU A 89 -10.33 12.38 9.08
C LEU A 89 -9.66 11.02 9.24
N GLY A 90 -10.27 9.95 8.71
CA GLY A 90 -9.65 8.62 8.68
C GLY A 90 -8.27 8.66 8.02
N MET A 91 -8.21 9.14 6.77
CA MET A 91 -6.93 9.25 6.03
C MET A 91 -5.92 10.17 6.73
N PHE A 92 -6.38 11.24 7.39
CA PHE A 92 -5.51 12.15 8.12
C PHE A 92 -4.87 11.48 9.34
N PHE A 93 -5.67 10.77 10.13
CA PHE A 93 -5.16 10.05 11.28
C PHE A 93 -4.27 8.89 10.86
N TYR A 94 -4.54 8.24 9.73
CA TYR A 94 -3.65 7.22 9.20
C TYR A 94 -2.28 7.82 8.87
N PHE A 95 -2.27 8.98 8.19
CA PHE A 95 -1.05 9.72 7.92
C PHE A 95 -0.27 10.08 9.20
N LEU A 96 -0.95 10.60 10.23
CA LEU A 96 -0.31 10.92 11.52
C LEU A 96 0.23 9.68 12.23
N GLY A 97 -0.54 8.58 12.21
CA GLY A 97 -0.12 7.29 12.72
C GLY A 97 1.14 6.80 12.01
N ASN A 98 1.17 6.85 10.68
CA ASN A 98 2.31 6.41 9.90
C ASN A 98 3.56 7.27 10.15
N LEU A 99 3.43 8.60 10.31
CA LEU A 99 4.57 9.45 10.69
C LEU A 99 5.13 9.07 12.06
N LEU A 100 4.25 8.84 13.04
CA LEU A 100 4.67 8.47 14.39
C LEU A 100 5.28 7.07 14.44
N PHE A 101 4.67 6.12 13.72
CA PHE A 101 5.16 4.75 13.59
C PHE A 101 6.52 4.72 12.88
N SER A 102 6.68 5.44 11.78
CA SER A 102 7.95 5.55 11.06
C SER A 102 9.04 6.20 11.93
N TYR A 103 8.72 7.19 12.76
CA TYR A 103 9.67 7.74 13.73
C TYR A 103 10.04 6.71 14.81
N TRP A 104 9.07 5.91 15.27
CA TRP A 104 9.29 4.86 16.25
C TRP A 104 10.20 3.75 15.72
N GLU A 105 9.90 3.25 14.52
CA GLU A 105 10.65 2.18 13.87
C GLU A 105 12.02 2.66 13.37
N LEU A 106 12.05 3.72 12.55
CA LEU A 106 13.27 4.17 11.86
C LEU A 106 14.11 5.12 12.72
N GLY A 107 13.46 5.95 13.54
CA GLY A 107 14.13 6.95 14.36
C GLY A 107 14.65 6.37 15.67
N LEU A 108 13.87 5.52 16.33
CA LEU A 108 14.25 4.90 17.61
C LEU A 108 14.77 3.46 17.48
N GLY A 109 14.60 2.82 16.32
CA GLY A 109 15.04 1.44 16.12
C GLY A 109 14.24 0.45 16.98
N LEU A 110 12.96 0.74 17.21
CA LEU A 110 12.07 -0.07 18.05
C LEU A 110 11.12 -0.90 17.18
N GLU A 111 11.13 -2.22 17.36
CA GLU A 111 10.21 -3.17 16.73
C GLU A 111 9.02 -3.41 17.66
N ALA A 112 8.22 -2.37 17.87
CA ALA A 112 7.12 -2.39 18.83
C ALA A 112 5.91 -3.17 18.31
N ALA A 113 5.43 -4.15 19.08
CA ALA A 113 4.14 -4.79 18.80
C ALA A 113 2.94 -3.85 19.03
N VAL A 114 3.11 -2.86 19.91
CA VAL A 114 2.18 -1.75 20.15
C VAL A 114 2.98 -0.48 20.37
N SER A 115 2.56 0.60 19.74
CA SER A 115 3.20 1.90 19.77
C SER A 115 2.18 3.02 20.03
N PRO A 116 2.62 4.24 20.34
CA PRO A 116 1.74 5.40 20.39
C PRO A 116 1.02 5.70 19.06
N ALA A 117 1.52 5.18 17.93
CA ALA A 117 0.87 5.32 16.63
C ALA A 117 -0.48 4.58 16.57
N ASP A 118 -0.65 3.51 17.35
CA ASP A 118 -1.90 2.75 17.41
C ASP A 118 -3.10 3.60 17.82
N PHE A 119 -2.89 4.62 18.65
CA PHE A 119 -3.95 5.59 18.97
C PHE A 119 -4.51 6.26 17.70
N PHE A 120 -3.64 6.64 16.77
CA PHE A 120 -4.04 7.26 15.51
C PHE A 120 -4.63 6.24 14.53
N PHE A 121 -4.14 5.00 14.51
CA PHE A 121 -4.74 3.95 13.69
C PHE A 121 -6.15 3.58 14.18
N VAL A 122 -6.39 3.51 15.50
CA VAL A 122 -7.74 3.35 16.05
C VAL A 122 -8.67 4.48 15.60
N LEU A 123 -8.21 5.73 15.68
CA LEU A 123 -8.99 6.87 15.18
C LEU A 123 -9.26 6.77 13.68
N THR A 124 -8.30 6.27 12.90
CA THR A 124 -8.49 6.01 11.47
C THR A 124 -9.71 5.14 11.23
N TYR A 125 -9.76 3.97 11.88
CA TYR A 125 -10.88 3.05 11.73
C TYR A 125 -12.19 3.68 12.19
N VAL A 126 -12.23 4.36 13.33
CA VAL A 126 -13.44 5.00 13.85
C VAL A 126 -14.01 6.01 12.84
N PHE A 127 -13.19 6.91 12.31
CA PHE A 127 -13.66 7.95 11.39
C PHE A 127 -13.95 7.41 9.99
N LEU A 128 -13.12 6.47 9.50
CA LEU A 128 -13.31 5.85 8.19
C LEU A 128 -14.60 5.03 8.17
N LEU A 129 -14.82 4.17 9.18
CA LEU A 129 -16.06 3.41 9.33
C LEU A 129 -17.25 4.36 9.45
N TRP A 130 -17.17 5.40 10.27
CA TRP A 130 -18.24 6.39 10.38
C TRP A 130 -18.60 7.03 9.03
N GLY A 131 -17.61 7.41 8.23
CA GLY A 131 -17.81 7.96 6.89
C GLY A 131 -18.46 6.95 5.94
N MET A 132 -17.97 5.71 5.92
CA MET A 132 -18.51 4.64 5.07
C MET A 132 -19.92 4.21 5.49
N PHE A 133 -20.19 4.12 6.79
CA PHE A 133 -21.53 3.82 7.30
C PHE A 133 -22.55 4.87 6.90
N GLN A 134 -22.20 6.16 7.00
CA GLN A 134 -23.07 7.22 6.50
C GLN A 134 -23.37 7.07 5.01
N ALA A 135 -22.37 6.67 4.20
CA ALA A 135 -22.56 6.45 2.77
C ALA A 135 -23.53 5.31 2.46
N VAL A 136 -23.50 4.24 3.25
CA VAL A 136 -24.40 3.07 3.11
C VAL A 136 -25.81 3.40 3.60
N PHE A 137 -25.95 3.89 4.83
CA PHE A 137 -27.26 4.05 5.48
C PHE A 137 -28.07 5.22 4.93
N SER A 138 -27.43 6.29 4.44
CA SER A 138 -28.15 7.42 3.86
C SER A 138 -28.91 7.07 2.58
N ARG A 139 -28.64 5.91 1.95
CA ARG A 139 -29.05 5.63 0.57
C ARG A 139 -30.14 4.58 0.37
N ARG A 140 -30.81 4.08 1.43
CA ARG A 140 -31.90 3.08 1.34
C ARG A 140 -31.60 1.98 0.29
N LEU A 141 -30.43 1.36 0.41
CA LEU A 141 -29.93 0.41 -0.59
C LEU A 141 -30.87 -0.80 -0.69
N ASN A 142 -31.48 -1.01 -1.84
CA ASN A 142 -32.30 -2.19 -2.10
C ASN A 142 -31.43 -3.26 -2.76
N LEU A 143 -30.75 -4.05 -1.94
CA LEU A 143 -29.86 -5.11 -2.40
C LEU A 143 -30.65 -6.37 -2.77
N GLU A 144 -30.33 -6.97 -3.91
CA GLU A 144 -30.87 -8.26 -4.32
C GLU A 144 -30.39 -9.39 -3.39
N LEU A 145 -31.13 -10.51 -3.31
CA LEU A 145 -30.76 -11.62 -2.43
C LEU A 145 -29.36 -12.17 -2.74
N TRP A 146 -28.97 -12.23 -4.01
CA TRP A 146 -27.62 -12.67 -4.39
C TRP A 146 -26.54 -11.70 -3.89
N GLN A 147 -26.76 -10.38 -3.99
CA GLN A 147 -25.84 -9.38 -3.47
C GLN A 147 -25.68 -9.50 -1.95
N LYS A 148 -26.78 -9.75 -1.21
CA LYS A 148 -26.73 -10.05 0.22
C LYS A 148 -25.94 -11.32 0.50
N GLY A 149 -26.10 -12.36 -0.32
CA GLY A 149 -25.34 -13.60 -0.24
C GLY A 149 -23.83 -13.38 -0.37
N VAL A 150 -23.40 -12.56 -1.35
CA VAL A 150 -21.99 -12.19 -1.55
C VAL A 150 -21.44 -11.45 -0.34
N ILE A 151 -22.18 -10.49 0.22
CA ILE A 151 -21.75 -9.74 1.40
C ILE A 151 -21.54 -10.67 2.61
N VAL A 152 -22.47 -11.60 2.85
CA VAL A 152 -22.35 -12.59 3.93
C VAL A 152 -21.15 -13.51 3.71
N ALA A 153 -20.93 -13.98 2.48
CA ALA A 153 -19.79 -14.83 2.16
C ALA A 153 -18.45 -14.12 2.45
N ILE A 154 -18.33 -12.86 2.04
CA ILE A 154 -17.12 -12.05 2.28
C ILE A 154 -16.89 -11.83 3.78
N ALA A 155 -17.95 -11.57 4.56
CA ALA A 155 -17.83 -11.45 6.01
C ALA A 155 -17.32 -12.76 6.64
N ILE A 156 -17.88 -13.91 6.22
CA ILE A 156 -17.46 -15.23 6.71
C ILE A 156 -16.00 -15.52 6.36
N VAL A 157 -15.59 -15.28 5.11
CA VAL A 157 -14.20 -15.50 4.69
C VAL A 157 -13.24 -14.59 5.47
N GLY A 158 -13.60 -13.31 5.65
CA GLY A 158 -12.79 -12.39 6.43
C GLY A 158 -12.60 -12.83 7.88
N ILE A 159 -13.68 -13.29 8.53
CA ILE A 159 -13.63 -13.85 9.90
C ILE A 159 -12.84 -15.16 9.95
N ALA A 160 -12.93 -16.00 8.91
CA ALA A 160 -12.17 -17.25 8.86
C ALA A 160 -10.67 -16.98 8.76
N ILE A 161 -10.24 -16.08 7.87
CA ILE A 161 -8.83 -15.63 7.76
C ILE A 161 -8.34 -15.07 9.09
N ALA A 162 -9.17 -14.26 9.74
CA ALA A 162 -8.92 -13.67 11.04
C ALA A 162 -8.62 -14.71 12.13
N ILE A 163 -9.48 -15.73 12.26
CA ILE A 163 -9.31 -16.80 13.22
C ILE A 163 -8.05 -17.62 12.90
N LEU A 164 -7.85 -17.95 11.62
CA LEU A 164 -6.67 -18.71 11.18
C LEU A 164 -5.36 -18.01 11.54
N LEU A 165 -5.24 -16.71 11.26
CA LEU A 165 -4.04 -15.95 11.59
C LEU A 165 -3.86 -15.77 13.10
N SER A 166 -4.93 -15.61 13.87
CA SER A 166 -4.84 -15.50 15.35
C SER A 166 -4.41 -16.80 16.04
N THR A 167 -4.59 -17.94 15.39
CA THR A 167 -4.25 -19.28 15.92
C THR A 167 -3.01 -19.87 15.28
N ALA A 168 -2.45 -19.19 14.27
CA ALA A 168 -1.23 -19.60 13.61
C ALA A 168 -0.06 -19.52 14.59
N LYS A 169 0.68 -20.63 14.69
CA LYS A 169 1.94 -20.69 15.44
C LYS A 169 3.07 -20.19 14.53
N PRO A 170 4.09 -19.48 15.05
CA PRO A 170 5.25 -19.10 14.25
C PRO A 170 5.81 -20.34 13.58
N ALA A 171 6.01 -20.28 12.27
CA ALA A 171 6.50 -21.42 11.53
C ALA A 171 7.95 -21.69 11.97
N GLU A 172 8.23 -22.84 12.59
CA GLU A 172 9.58 -23.39 12.55
C GLU A 172 9.88 -23.63 11.07
N GLN A 173 10.77 -22.79 10.51
CA GLN A 173 11.07 -22.69 9.08
C GLN A 173 10.81 -23.99 8.29
N PRO A 174 9.77 -24.02 7.45
CA PRO A 174 9.77 -24.86 6.27
C PRO A 174 10.29 -23.97 5.14
N THR A 175 11.40 -24.40 4.54
CA THR A 175 11.96 -23.92 3.27
C THR A 175 10.97 -24.10 2.12
N ALA A 176 9.91 -23.30 2.13
CA ALA A 176 8.96 -23.14 1.04
C ALA A 176 8.44 -21.71 1.10
N ARG A 177 9.35 -20.75 0.88
CA ARG A 177 8.95 -19.42 0.42
C ARG A 177 8.17 -19.65 -0.87
N LEU A 178 6.94 -19.16 -0.94
CA LEU A 178 6.35 -18.78 -2.22
C LEU A 178 7.20 -17.62 -2.73
N ASP A 179 8.34 -17.96 -3.33
CA ASP A 179 9.12 -17.06 -4.17
C ASP A 179 8.24 -16.70 -5.36
N LEU A 180 7.52 -15.58 -5.22
CA LEU A 180 7.15 -14.76 -6.39
C LEU A 180 8.35 -13.93 -6.87
N GLY A 181 9.57 -14.38 -6.57
CA GLY A 181 10.72 -14.09 -7.40
C GLY A 181 10.54 -14.82 -8.72
N TYR A 182 10.53 -14.07 -9.82
CA TYR A 182 10.82 -14.63 -11.13
C TYR A 182 12.21 -15.27 -11.06
N ALA A 183 12.28 -16.53 -10.63
CA ALA A 183 13.31 -17.41 -11.12
C ALA A 183 13.08 -17.45 -12.63
N ALA A 184 14.04 -16.94 -13.39
CA ALA A 184 14.16 -17.30 -14.79
C ALA A 184 14.30 -18.83 -14.83
N GLU A 185 13.16 -19.52 -14.90
CA GLU A 185 13.05 -20.95 -15.06
C GLU A 185 13.35 -21.27 -16.54
N ALA A 186 14.57 -20.94 -16.96
CA ALA A 186 15.12 -21.32 -18.26
C ALA A 186 15.64 -22.77 -18.28
N SER A 187 15.24 -23.59 -17.29
CA SER A 187 15.75 -24.95 -17.12
C SER A 187 14.67 -26.02 -17.00
N ALA A 188 13.46 -25.75 -17.52
CA ALA A 188 12.40 -26.76 -17.59
C ALA A 188 11.53 -26.69 -18.87
N LEU A 189 12.12 -26.41 -20.04
CA LEU A 189 11.50 -26.82 -21.31
C LEU A 189 11.91 -28.25 -21.62
N LYS A 190 11.07 -29.21 -21.21
CA LYS A 190 11.13 -30.57 -21.73
C LYS A 190 10.75 -30.49 -23.21
N ALA A 191 11.68 -30.88 -24.08
CA ALA A 191 11.48 -30.88 -25.52
C ALA A 191 10.17 -31.62 -25.88
N ILE A 192 9.26 -30.92 -26.54
CA ILE A 192 8.11 -31.54 -27.21
C ILE A 192 8.68 -32.23 -28.47
N PRO A 193 8.54 -33.55 -28.65
CA PRO A 193 9.02 -34.20 -29.85
C PRO A 193 8.14 -33.76 -31.03
N GLY A 194 8.74 -33.13 -32.04
CA GLY A 194 8.07 -32.83 -33.32
C GLY A 194 8.12 -31.37 -33.81
N PHE A 195 8.78 -30.44 -33.11
CA PHE A 195 8.99 -29.08 -33.61
C PHE A 195 10.46 -28.82 -33.95
N PRO A 196 10.82 -28.64 -35.24
CA PRO A 196 12.15 -28.22 -35.62
C PRO A 196 12.23 -26.70 -35.52
N LEU A 197 12.98 -26.19 -34.54
CA LEU A 197 13.48 -24.82 -34.54
C LEU A 197 15.01 -24.87 -34.46
N GLU A 198 15.62 -25.34 -35.55
CA GLU A 198 17.03 -25.14 -35.80
C GLU A 198 17.31 -23.66 -36.10
N GLY A 199 18.34 -23.10 -35.45
CA GLY A 199 19.19 -22.09 -36.07
C GLY A 199 19.07 -20.63 -35.63
N SER A 200 17.91 -20.11 -35.18
CA SER A 200 17.74 -18.63 -35.16
C SER A 200 17.40 -17.96 -33.82
N VAL A 201 17.34 -18.67 -32.68
CA VAL A 201 17.08 -18.04 -31.36
C VAL A 201 18.33 -17.94 -30.48
N ARG A 202 19.40 -18.71 -30.77
CA ARG A 202 20.67 -18.62 -30.03
C ARG A 202 21.55 -17.42 -30.44
N THR A 203 21.25 -16.75 -31.54
CA THR A 203 22.03 -15.62 -32.06
C THR A 203 21.56 -14.24 -31.58
N LEU A 204 20.41 -14.13 -30.90
CA LEU A 204 19.92 -12.84 -30.39
C LEU A 204 20.43 -12.47 -28.98
N PHE A 205 21.07 -13.39 -28.26
CA PHE A 205 21.57 -13.16 -26.90
C PHE A 205 23.09 -13.32 -26.73
N SER A 206 23.85 -13.35 -27.83
CA SER A 206 25.32 -13.37 -27.80
C SER A 206 25.88 -12.17 -28.57
N THR A 207 25.80 -10.99 -27.98
CA THR A 207 26.59 -9.83 -28.42
C THR A 207 26.90 -8.95 -27.21
N ALA A 208 27.86 -9.38 -26.39
CA ALA A 208 28.64 -8.44 -25.60
C ALA A 208 29.67 -7.83 -26.54
N GLN A 209 29.41 -6.62 -27.05
CA GLN A 209 30.43 -5.83 -27.72
C GLN A 209 31.42 -5.32 -26.65
N THR A 210 32.63 -5.83 -26.73
CA THR A 210 33.83 -5.31 -26.09
C THR A 210 34.17 -3.92 -26.66
N LEU A 211 34.17 -2.89 -25.81
CA LEU A 211 34.85 -1.64 -26.11
C LEU A 211 36.33 -1.79 -25.73
N GLU A 212 37.22 -1.74 -26.73
CA GLU A 212 38.67 -1.74 -26.57
C GLU A 212 39.15 -0.39 -26.00
N PHE A 213 39.95 -0.44 -24.92
CA PHE A 213 40.82 0.67 -24.52
C PHE A 213 42.27 0.24 -24.76
N PRO A 214 43.17 1.15 -25.21
CA PRO A 214 44.55 0.80 -25.50
C PRO A 214 45.33 0.44 -24.23
N ALA A 215 46.13 -0.62 -24.35
CA ALA A 215 46.89 -1.24 -23.27
C ALA A 215 47.97 -0.33 -22.67
N PHE A 216 47.96 -0.18 -21.35
CA PHE A 216 49.15 0.19 -20.58
C PHE A 216 49.70 -1.08 -19.91
N ASN A 217 50.94 -1.40 -20.28
CA ASN A 217 51.65 -2.61 -19.86
C ASN A 217 52.48 -2.30 -18.60
N PHE A 218 52.15 -2.93 -17.47
CA PHE A 218 53.03 -3.02 -16.31
C PHE A 218 53.33 -4.49 -16.01
N ALA A 219 54.04 -5.12 -16.94
CA ALA A 219 54.96 -6.21 -16.59
C ALA A 219 56.09 -5.63 -15.74
N ALA A 220 55.85 -5.48 -14.44
CA ALA A 220 56.91 -5.30 -13.46
C ALA A 220 56.42 -5.83 -12.11
N MET A 221 57.02 -6.95 -11.70
CA MET A 221 57.37 -7.29 -10.32
C MET A 221 56.21 -7.66 -9.38
N THR A 222 56.20 -8.74 -8.60
CA THR A 222 57.09 -9.87 -8.33
C THR A 222 56.28 -10.80 -7.41
N GLU A 223 56.67 -12.07 -7.35
CA GLU A 223 56.11 -13.15 -6.55
C GLU A 223 55.83 -12.83 -5.07
N SER A 224 54.67 -13.26 -4.56
CA SER A 224 54.54 -14.00 -3.28
C SER A 224 53.24 -14.81 -3.33
N SER A 225 53.31 -16.14 -3.45
CA SER A 225 53.41 -17.15 -2.39
C SER A 225 52.11 -17.39 -1.59
N TRP A 226 51.43 -18.50 -1.93
CA TRP A 226 50.64 -19.42 -1.10
C TRP A 226 49.18 -19.17 -0.69
N ALA A 227 48.34 -20.11 -1.18
CA ALA A 227 47.24 -20.86 -0.54
C ALA A 227 45.82 -20.23 -0.37
N PRO A 228 44.75 -21.03 -0.59
CA PRO A 228 43.37 -20.58 -0.41
C PRO A 228 43.08 -20.50 1.09
N MET A 229 42.96 -19.27 1.61
CA MET A 229 42.40 -19.06 2.92
C MET A 229 40.89 -19.30 2.81
N VAL A 230 40.41 -20.41 3.35
CA VAL A 230 39.00 -20.55 3.76
C VAL A 230 38.78 -19.44 4.77
N ALA A 231 38.25 -18.31 4.30
CA ALA A 231 37.78 -17.26 5.18
C ALA A 231 36.67 -17.88 6.02
N ALA A 232 36.91 -18.00 7.33
CA ALA A 232 35.85 -18.23 8.29
C ALA A 232 34.74 -17.21 8.00
N GLN A 233 33.53 -17.72 7.75
CA GLN A 233 32.35 -16.87 7.74
C GLN A 233 32.35 -16.06 9.03
N PRO A 234 32.24 -14.72 8.98
CA PRO A 234 31.94 -13.96 10.18
C PRO A 234 30.66 -14.54 10.76
N ALA A 235 30.68 -14.85 12.06
CA ALA A 235 29.46 -15.13 12.80
C ALA A 235 28.44 -14.00 12.51
N PRO A 236 27.13 -14.29 12.52
CA PRO A 236 26.11 -13.26 12.35
C PRO A 236 26.42 -12.14 13.34
N ALA A 237 26.69 -10.95 12.83
CA ALA A 237 26.83 -9.78 13.67
C ALA A 237 25.51 -9.62 14.42
N GLU A 238 25.52 -9.89 15.73
CA GLU A 238 24.42 -9.48 16.60
C GLU A 238 24.19 -7.99 16.36
N SER A 239 22.97 -7.67 15.92
CA SER A 239 22.49 -6.30 15.82
C SER A 239 22.80 -5.59 17.14
N PRO A 240 23.48 -4.43 17.14
CA PRO A 240 23.75 -3.72 18.39
C PRO A 240 22.40 -3.44 19.09
N PRO A 241 22.30 -3.65 20.41
CA PRO A 241 21.07 -3.44 21.15
C PRO A 241 20.58 -2.01 20.91
N SER A 242 19.32 -1.89 20.50
CA SER A 242 18.63 -0.64 20.24
C SER A 242 18.91 0.35 21.39
N GLN A 243 19.64 1.44 21.09
CA GLN A 243 19.85 2.56 22.03
C GLN A 243 18.61 3.44 22.09
N ALA A 244 17.42 2.83 22.11
CA ALA A 244 16.19 3.57 22.27
C ALA A 244 16.17 4.26 23.65
N PRO A 245 15.67 5.51 23.73
CA PRO A 245 15.54 6.19 25.01
C PRO A 245 14.69 5.39 26.00
N GLU A 246 15.07 5.38 27.28
CA GLU A 246 14.35 4.62 28.32
C GLU A 246 12.87 4.98 28.43
N TRP A 247 12.50 6.24 28.19
CA TRP A 247 11.11 6.67 28.20
C TRP A 247 10.28 5.98 27.11
N ALA A 248 10.88 5.67 25.96
CA ALA A 248 10.20 5.03 24.84
C ALA A 248 9.96 3.54 25.14
N ILE A 249 10.96 2.86 25.67
CA ILE A 249 10.86 1.47 26.13
C ILE A 249 9.83 1.35 27.26
N GLY A 250 9.85 2.29 28.22
CA GLY A 250 8.88 2.33 29.31
C GLY A 250 7.44 2.52 28.81
N LEU A 251 7.25 3.31 27.76
CA LEU A 251 5.93 3.52 27.15
C LEU A 251 5.42 2.26 26.43
N GLU A 252 6.28 1.53 25.70
CA GLU A 252 5.89 0.25 25.09
C GLU A 252 5.44 -0.77 26.14
N GLN A 253 6.15 -0.87 27.26
CA GLN A 253 5.79 -1.77 28.34
C GLN A 253 4.42 -1.44 28.93
N GLN A 254 4.07 -0.14 29.01
CA GLN A 254 2.74 0.30 29.44
C GLN A 254 1.65 -0.01 28.41
N LEU A 255 1.98 0.02 27.12
CA LEU A 255 1.04 -0.24 26.02
C LEU A 255 0.88 -1.74 25.72
N LYS A 256 1.86 -2.58 26.08
CA LYS A 256 1.86 -4.03 25.81
C LYS A 256 0.57 -4.76 26.20
N PRO A 257 -0.12 -4.47 27.31
CA PRO A 257 -1.41 -5.10 27.63
C PRO A 257 -2.52 -4.84 26.60
N LEU A 258 -2.38 -3.81 25.76
CA LEU A 258 -3.34 -3.45 24.71
C LEU A 258 -3.12 -4.21 23.41
N GLU A 259 -2.01 -4.92 23.24
CA GLU A 259 -1.66 -5.64 22.01
C GLU A 259 -2.76 -6.58 21.56
N LEU A 260 -3.22 -7.45 22.45
CA LEU A 260 -4.26 -8.43 22.14
C LEU A 260 -5.61 -7.75 21.80
N PRO A 261 -6.14 -6.81 22.62
CA PRO A 261 -7.33 -6.04 22.26
C PRO A 261 -7.21 -5.30 20.91
N LEU A 262 -6.09 -4.65 20.63
CA LEU A 262 -5.86 -3.91 19.39
C LEU A 262 -5.83 -4.84 18.17
N ASN A 263 -5.15 -5.97 18.29
CA ASN A 263 -5.09 -6.99 17.23
C ASN A 263 -6.48 -7.54 16.85
N TRP A 264 -7.39 -7.68 17.82
CA TRP A 264 -8.79 -8.05 17.55
C TRP A 264 -9.59 -6.89 16.99
N PHE A 265 -9.35 -5.67 17.48
CA PHE A 265 -10.01 -4.47 17.00
C PHE A 265 -9.72 -4.23 15.51
N TYR A 266 -8.45 -4.20 15.11
CA TYR A 266 -8.06 -3.99 13.70
C TYR A 266 -8.67 -5.04 12.80
N LEU A 267 -8.59 -6.30 13.21
CA LEU A 267 -9.14 -7.42 12.47
C LEU A 267 -10.66 -7.33 12.26
N LEU A 268 -11.40 -6.96 13.29
CA LEU A 268 -12.85 -6.76 13.21
C LEU A 268 -13.18 -5.58 12.30
N CYS A 269 -12.46 -4.47 12.46
CA CYS A 269 -12.69 -3.26 11.68
C CYS A 269 -12.35 -3.45 10.19
N ASP A 270 -11.32 -4.24 9.88
CA ASP A 270 -10.96 -4.64 8.51
C ASP A 270 -12.07 -5.40 7.81
N VAL A 271 -12.62 -6.42 8.47
CA VAL A 271 -13.75 -7.19 7.94
C VAL A 271 -14.97 -6.28 7.75
N LEU A 272 -15.22 -5.38 8.69
CA LEU A 272 -16.31 -4.43 8.62
C LEU A 272 -16.14 -3.45 7.45
N LEU A 273 -14.93 -2.92 7.25
CA LEU A 273 -14.59 -2.08 6.10
C LEU A 273 -14.79 -2.82 4.78
N LEU A 274 -14.34 -4.08 4.69
CA LEU A 274 -14.50 -4.94 3.53
C LEU A 274 -15.98 -5.16 3.18
N VAL A 275 -16.82 -5.41 4.19
CA VAL A 275 -18.27 -5.55 4.05
C VAL A 275 -18.90 -4.26 3.55
N LEU A 276 -18.55 -3.11 4.13
CA LEU A 276 -19.07 -1.81 3.70
C LEU A 276 -18.62 -1.45 2.28
N ALA A 277 -17.35 -1.68 1.96
CA ALA A 277 -16.77 -1.46 0.63
C ALA A 277 -17.50 -2.30 -0.43
N THR A 278 -17.67 -3.60 -0.17
CA THR A 278 -18.41 -4.52 -1.06
C THR A 278 -19.86 -4.08 -1.22
N THR A 279 -20.52 -3.69 -0.12
CA THR A 279 -21.91 -3.23 -0.14
C THR A 279 -22.06 -2.01 -1.06
N LEU A 280 -21.16 -1.03 -0.93
CA LEU A 280 -21.15 0.18 -1.78
C LEU A 280 -20.82 -0.17 -3.25
N LEU A 281 -19.87 -1.08 -3.46
CA LEU A 281 -19.48 -1.53 -4.80
C LEU A 281 -20.65 -2.17 -5.55
N LEU A 282 -21.37 -3.10 -4.90
CA LEU A 282 -22.52 -3.80 -5.47
C LEU A 282 -23.70 -2.86 -5.67
N ALA A 283 -23.96 -1.98 -4.70
CA ALA A 283 -25.03 -0.99 -4.77
C ALA A 283 -24.86 -0.01 -5.95
N PHE A 284 -23.62 0.34 -6.29
CA PHE A 284 -23.33 1.32 -7.34
C PHE A 284 -22.77 0.70 -8.63
N TRP A 285 -22.75 -0.62 -8.81
CA TRP A 285 -22.07 -1.28 -9.93
C TRP A 285 -22.47 -0.77 -11.34
N GLY A 286 -23.66 -0.20 -11.55
CA GLY A 286 -24.11 0.30 -12.87
C GLY A 286 -24.28 1.82 -13.04
N GLY A 287 -24.07 2.64 -12.00
CA GLY A 287 -24.46 4.06 -12.01
C GLY A 287 -23.38 5.05 -12.50
N ARG A 288 -23.76 6.28 -12.88
CA ARG A 288 -22.78 7.37 -13.16
C ARG A 288 -21.92 7.74 -11.95
N PHE A 289 -22.47 7.57 -10.74
CA PHE A 289 -21.76 7.74 -9.47
C PHE A 289 -20.86 6.54 -9.09
N SER A 290 -20.87 5.48 -9.90
CA SER A 290 -20.13 4.25 -9.60
C SER A 290 -18.63 4.43 -9.57
N GLN A 291 -18.08 5.32 -10.40
CA GLN A 291 -16.64 5.38 -10.60
C GLN A 291 -15.89 5.81 -9.34
N SER A 292 -16.37 6.84 -8.63
CA SER A 292 -15.77 7.24 -7.35
C SER A 292 -15.84 6.12 -6.32
N TRP A 293 -17.02 5.52 -6.13
CA TRP A 293 -17.23 4.46 -5.14
C TRP A 293 -16.50 3.15 -5.46
N ARG A 294 -16.27 2.84 -6.74
CA ARG A 294 -15.40 1.73 -7.15
C ARG A 294 -13.95 1.95 -6.72
N MET A 295 -13.45 3.18 -6.84
CA MET A 295 -12.10 3.52 -6.36
C MET A 295 -12.01 3.42 -4.84
N ILE A 296 -13.00 3.95 -4.11
CA ILE A 296 -13.07 3.82 -2.65
C ILE A 296 -13.13 2.36 -2.20
N ALA A 297 -13.91 1.52 -2.89
CA ALA A 297 -13.96 0.10 -2.59
C ALA A 297 -12.62 -0.59 -2.89
N ALA A 298 -12.01 -0.33 -4.04
CA ALA A 298 -10.68 -0.85 -4.38
C ALA A 298 -9.61 -0.39 -3.38
N ALA A 299 -9.72 0.82 -2.84
CA ALA A 299 -8.86 1.32 -1.78
C ALA A 299 -8.99 0.49 -0.50
N ALA A 300 -10.23 0.23 -0.05
CA ALA A 300 -10.49 -0.60 1.12
C ALA A 300 -10.00 -2.05 0.94
N PHE A 301 -10.14 -2.63 -0.27
CA PHE A 301 -9.56 -3.94 -0.58
C PHE A 301 -8.02 -3.92 -0.54
N SER A 302 -7.41 -2.84 -1.04
CA SER A 302 -5.93 -2.70 -1.00
C SER A 302 -5.44 -2.58 0.43
N LEU A 303 -6.12 -1.78 1.26
CA LEU A 303 -5.84 -1.65 2.69
C LEU A 303 -5.91 -3.02 3.39
N TYR A 304 -7.00 -3.75 3.19
CA TYR A 304 -7.19 -5.09 3.75
C TYR A 304 -6.09 -6.10 3.35
N ILE A 305 -5.66 -6.07 2.09
CA ILE A 305 -4.57 -6.94 1.61
C ILE A 305 -3.27 -6.61 2.34
N ALA A 306 -2.94 -5.33 2.48
CA ALA A 306 -1.74 -4.88 3.18
C ALA A 306 -1.80 -5.25 4.68
N ASP A 307 -2.93 -5.06 5.33
CA ASP A 307 -3.11 -5.35 6.76
C ASP A 307 -3.06 -6.86 7.07
N ILE A 308 -3.68 -7.70 6.23
CA ILE A 308 -3.52 -9.16 6.34
C ILE A 308 -2.07 -9.56 6.14
N TRP A 309 -1.40 -9.01 5.12
CA TRP A 309 -0.01 -9.31 4.87
C TRP A 309 0.85 -8.95 6.09
N PHE A 310 0.68 -7.74 6.63
CA PHE A 310 1.42 -7.29 7.80
C PHE A 310 1.19 -8.23 8.99
N LYS A 311 -0.06 -8.60 9.26
CA LYS A 311 -0.40 -9.54 10.33
C LYS A 311 0.20 -10.93 10.11
N TYR A 312 0.12 -11.45 8.88
CA TYR A 312 0.77 -12.70 8.50
C TYR A 312 2.28 -12.62 8.75
N ALA A 313 2.91 -11.54 8.30
CA ALA A 313 4.34 -11.34 8.35
C ALA A 313 4.84 -11.24 9.80
N THR A 314 4.18 -10.47 10.66
CA THR A 314 4.54 -10.33 12.07
C THR A 314 4.22 -11.56 12.92
N THR A 315 3.27 -12.39 12.51
CA THR A 315 2.89 -13.61 13.25
C THR A 315 3.75 -14.83 12.86
N ILE A 316 4.12 -14.93 11.57
CA ILE A 316 4.71 -16.15 11.01
C ILE A 316 6.20 -15.99 10.67
N LEU A 317 6.65 -14.79 10.28
CA LEU A 317 8.06 -14.55 9.98
C LEU A 317 8.78 -14.10 11.25
N THR A 318 9.83 -14.83 11.63
CA THR A 318 10.63 -14.53 12.84
C THR A 318 11.47 -13.26 12.71
N ASP A 319 11.79 -12.85 11.48
CA ASP A 319 12.61 -11.66 11.17
C ASP A 319 11.86 -10.74 10.20
N TYR A 320 10.60 -10.40 10.53
CA TYR A 320 9.85 -9.43 9.73
C TYR A 320 10.59 -8.08 9.69
N LYS A 321 10.71 -7.50 8.50
CA LYS A 321 11.21 -6.15 8.29
C LYS A 321 10.27 -5.40 7.37
N SER A 322 9.92 -4.18 7.76
CA SER A 322 9.12 -3.24 6.98
C SER A 322 9.75 -2.94 5.61
N GLY A 323 8.91 -2.65 4.62
CA GLY A 323 9.24 -2.39 3.22
C GLY A 323 9.10 -3.62 2.29
N GLY A 324 8.35 -4.64 2.70
CA GLY A 324 8.03 -5.81 1.87
C GLY A 324 7.13 -5.42 0.68
N LEU A 325 7.24 -6.17 -0.43
CA LEU A 325 6.47 -5.86 -1.65
C LEU A 325 4.95 -5.67 -1.39
N PRO A 326 4.26 -6.49 -0.58
CA PRO A 326 2.83 -6.32 -0.38
C PRO A 326 2.44 -5.05 0.41
N GLU A 327 3.40 -4.38 1.06
CA GLU A 327 3.14 -3.10 1.75
C GLU A 327 2.88 -1.95 0.76
N VAL A 328 3.23 -2.10 -0.52
CA VAL A 328 2.83 -1.16 -1.58
C VAL A 328 1.31 -0.99 -1.67
N PHE A 329 0.53 -1.98 -1.22
CA PHE A 329 -0.92 -1.89 -1.20
C PHE A 329 -1.45 -0.83 -0.22
N TRP A 330 -0.71 -0.45 0.82
CA TRP A 330 -1.04 0.73 1.63
C TRP A 330 -0.95 2.01 0.79
N VAL A 331 0.10 2.15 -0.03
CA VAL A 331 0.25 3.27 -0.96
C VAL A 331 -0.91 3.29 -1.96
N PHE A 332 -1.24 2.13 -2.54
CA PHE A 332 -2.36 2.01 -3.48
C PHE A 332 -3.69 2.39 -2.83
N SER A 333 -3.91 2.01 -1.57
CA SER A 333 -5.08 2.42 -0.81
C SER A 333 -5.19 3.95 -0.73
N GLY A 334 -4.15 4.63 -0.24
CA GLY A 334 -4.13 6.10 -0.15
C GLY A 334 -4.41 6.77 -1.51
N VAL A 335 -3.73 6.33 -2.56
CA VAL A 335 -3.91 6.82 -3.93
C VAL A 335 -5.35 6.62 -4.42
N LEU A 336 -5.92 5.44 -4.22
CA LEU A 336 -7.29 5.12 -4.66
C LEU A 336 -8.35 5.92 -3.90
N PHE A 337 -8.13 6.19 -2.60
CA PHE A 337 -8.95 7.12 -1.84
C PHE A 337 -8.89 8.54 -2.43
N GLY A 338 -7.69 9.02 -2.77
CA GLY A 338 -7.47 10.31 -3.43
C GLY A 338 -8.19 10.43 -4.78
N ILE A 339 -8.03 9.43 -5.65
CA ILE A 339 -8.73 9.34 -6.95
C ILE A 339 -10.25 9.32 -6.73
N GLY A 340 -10.74 8.51 -5.79
CA GLY A 340 -12.16 8.45 -5.44
C GLY A 340 -12.71 9.83 -5.05
N ALA A 341 -12.00 10.56 -4.22
CA ALA A 341 -12.35 11.94 -3.83
C ALA A 341 -12.31 12.92 -5.02
N ALA A 342 -11.34 12.80 -5.91
CA ALA A 342 -11.23 13.62 -7.12
C ALA A 342 -12.42 13.41 -8.06
N LEU A 343 -12.80 12.15 -8.30
CA LEU A 343 -13.90 11.80 -9.18
C LEU A 343 -15.26 12.24 -8.64
N GLU A 344 -15.52 12.11 -7.33
CA GLU A 344 -16.79 12.57 -6.74
C GLU A 344 -16.97 14.08 -6.90
N TYR A 345 -15.88 14.85 -6.72
CA TYR A 345 -15.92 16.30 -6.87
C TYR A 345 -16.27 16.72 -8.31
N ASP A 346 -15.68 16.05 -9.30
CA ASP A 346 -15.96 16.28 -10.72
C ASP A 346 -17.41 15.95 -11.06
N LEU A 347 -17.90 14.78 -10.62
CA LEU A 347 -19.28 14.35 -10.83
C LEU A 347 -20.28 15.34 -10.22
N SER A 348 -20.00 15.80 -8.99
CA SER A 348 -20.83 16.74 -8.26
C SER A 348 -20.89 18.12 -8.94
N SER A 349 -19.75 18.61 -9.45
CA SER A 349 -19.67 19.92 -10.13
C SER A 349 -20.28 19.90 -11.55
N ARG A 350 -20.06 18.82 -12.33
CA ARG A 350 -20.62 18.66 -13.68
C ARG A 350 -22.14 18.52 -13.68
N SER A 351 -22.69 17.81 -12.70
CA SER A 351 -24.15 17.61 -12.57
C SER A 351 -24.91 18.94 -12.60
N ARG A 352 -24.37 20.00 -11.99
CA ARG A 352 -25.00 21.32 -11.97
C ARG A 352 -24.80 22.13 -13.24
N ARG A 353 -23.65 22.05 -13.91
CA ARG A 353 -23.44 22.76 -15.19
C ARG A 353 -24.45 22.32 -16.25
N ALA A 354 -24.79 21.04 -16.27
CA ALA A 354 -25.85 20.51 -17.15
C ALA A 354 -27.26 21.01 -16.76
N GLY A 355 -27.54 21.16 -15.46
CA GLY A 355 -28.82 21.70 -14.97
C GLY A 355 -28.98 23.21 -15.17
N SER A 356 -27.90 23.98 -15.03
CA SER A 356 -27.90 25.44 -15.23
C SER A 356 -28.03 25.83 -16.71
N ARG A 357 -27.39 25.09 -17.63
CA ARG A 357 -27.56 25.29 -19.08
C ARG A 357 -28.94 24.94 -19.63
N ARG A 358 -29.75 24.19 -18.89
CA ARG A 358 -31.15 23.90 -19.26
C ARG A 358 -32.15 24.92 -18.70
N ARG A 359 -31.70 25.84 -17.84
CA ARG A 359 -32.53 26.88 -17.21
C ARG A 359 -32.23 28.29 -17.70
N ALA A 360 -31.26 28.44 -18.60
CA ALA A 360 -31.00 29.65 -19.38
C ALA A 360 -31.33 29.31 -20.83
#